data_AF-A0A1V9V9P9-F1
#
_entry.id   AF-A0A1V9V9P9-F1
#
_cell.length_a   1.000
_cell.length_b   1.000
_cell.length_c   1.000
_cell.angle_alpha   90.00
_cell.angle_beta   90.00
_cell.angle_gamma   90.00
#
_symmetry.space_group_name_H-M   'P 1'
#
loop_
_entity.id
_entity.type
_entity.pdbx_description
1 polymer ?
#
loop_
_entity_poly.entity_id
_entity_poly.type
_entity_poly.pdbx_seq_one_letter_code
_entity_poly.pdbx_strand_id
1 'polypeptide(L)'
;MLKIHQLFLRTYITIFAAILVTLTLVTYFWAKNLYIKQIEKNLIQNIDTLAIVLKDTNNIENLKSIVKNLHSELNLRITIIDNEGIVIAESDKDLSNIGNHSNRLEIIQARNVGIG
;
A
#
# COMPACT_ATOMS: atom_id res chain seq x y z
N MET A 1 -1.11 56.96 4.64
CA MET A 1 -1.99 56.17 5.55
C MET A 1 -2.96 55.37 4.72
N LEU A 2 -3.08 54.06 4.97
CA LEU A 2 -4.08 53.23 4.29
C LEU A 2 -5.49 53.67 4.69
N LYS A 3 -6.41 53.72 3.73
CA LYS A 3 -7.82 54.02 4.03
C LYS A 3 -8.45 52.83 4.74
N ILE A 4 -9.43 53.09 5.62
CA ILE A 4 -10.10 52.07 6.45
C ILE A 4 -10.62 50.88 5.62
N HIS A 5 -11.18 51.13 4.44
CA HIS A 5 -11.67 50.07 3.54
C HIS A 5 -10.55 49.18 3.00
N GLN A 6 -9.34 49.71 2.78
CA GLN A 6 -8.19 48.94 2.30
C GLN A 6 -7.66 48.02 3.41
N LEU A 7 -7.65 48.51 4.65
CA LEU A 7 -7.31 47.71 5.83
C LEU A 7 -8.31 46.58 6.03
N PHE A 8 -9.61 46.88 5.92
CA PHE A 8 -10.67 45.88 6.02
C PHE A 8 -10.55 44.79 4.94
N LEU A 9 -10.41 45.19 3.68
CA LEU A 9 -10.32 44.26 2.56
C LEU A 9 -9.07 43.36 2.67
N ARG A 10 -7.92 43.91 3.06
CA ARG A 10 -6.69 43.14 3.24
C ARG A 10 -6.87 42.07 4.32
N THR A 11 -7.38 42.45 5.50
CA THR A 11 -7.60 41.50 6.60
C THR A 11 -8.60 40.41 6.20
N TYR A 12 -9.69 40.78 5.51
CA TYR A 12 -10.66 39.83 5.00
C TYR A 12 -10.03 38.82 4.03
N ILE A 13 -9.26 39.28 3.04
CA ILE A 13 -8.58 38.41 2.08
C ILE A 13 -7.57 37.50 2.78
N THR A 14 -6.81 38.01 3.75
CA THR A 14 -5.85 37.21 4.50
C THR A 14 -6.54 36.10 5.29
N ILE A 15 -7.63 36.40 5.98
CA ILE A 15 -8.40 35.39 6.73
C ILE A 15 -9.02 34.38 5.77
N PHE A 16 -9.61 34.84 4.66
CA PHE A 16 -10.19 33.97 3.65
C PHE A 16 -9.16 33.01 3.06
N ALA A 17 -7.98 33.52 2.69
CA ALA A 17 -6.88 32.71 2.18
C ALA A 17 -6.37 31.72 3.24
N ALA A 18 -6.24 32.14 4.50
CA ALA A 18 -5.85 31.26 5.59
C ALA A 18 -6.85 30.11 5.77
N ILE A 19 -8.16 30.41 5.76
CA ILE A 19 -9.21 29.39 5.83
C ILE A 19 -9.09 28.42 4.65
N LEU A 20 -8.92 28.92 3.42
CA LEU A 20 -8.83 28.10 2.22
C LEU A 20 -7.62 27.14 2.31
N VAL A 21 -6.46 27.65 2.71
CA VAL A 21 -5.24 26.83 2.92
C VAL A 21 -5.47 25.77 4.00
N THR A 22 -6.03 26.15 5.15
CA THR A 22 -6.30 25.17 6.23
C THR A 22 -7.27 24.08 5.78
N LEU A 23 -8.33 24.44 5.06
CA LEU A 23 -9.31 23.49 4.56
C LEU A 23 -8.68 22.53 3.52
N THR A 24 -7.84 23.04 2.62
CA THR A 24 -7.12 22.22 1.65
C THR A 24 -6.19 21.23 2.33
N LEU A 25 -5.44 21.66 3.35
CA LEU A 25 -4.54 20.77 4.09
C LEU A 25 -5.32 19.67 4.80
N VAL A 26 -6.38 20.04 5.54
CA VAL A 26 -7.22 19.07 6.27
C VAL A 26 -7.84 18.05 5.33
N THR A 27 -8.44 18.51 4.23
CA THR A 27 -9.07 17.61 3.25
C THR A 27 -8.05 16.71 2.55
N TYR A 28 -6.88 17.23 2.21
CA TYR A 28 -5.79 16.44 1.63
C TYR A 28 -5.34 15.30 2.56
N PHE A 29 -5.01 15.61 3.83
CA PHE A 29 -4.55 14.60 4.76
C PHE A 29 -5.63 13.55 5.08
N TRP A 30 -6.89 13.99 5.17
CA TRP A 30 -8.02 13.08 5.37
C TRP A 30 -8.23 12.15 4.17
N ALA A 31 -8.26 12.70 2.95
CA ALA A 31 -8.40 11.91 1.72
C ALA A 31 -7.23 10.94 1.53
N LYS A 32 -6.00 11.38 1.79
CA LYS A 32 -4.81 10.53 1.76
C LYS A 32 -4.94 9.36 2.73
N ASN A 33 -5.35 9.62 3.97
CA ASN A 33 -5.51 8.58 4.98
C ASN A 33 -6.60 7.56 4.59
N LEU A 34 -7.73 8.03 4.06
CA LEU A 34 -8.77 7.14 3.54
C LEU A 34 -8.28 6.31 2.36
N TYR A 35 -7.58 6.92 1.42
CA TYR A 35 -7.03 6.23 0.26
C TYR A 35 -6.05 5.13 0.66
N ILE A 36 -5.10 5.42 1.54
CA ILE A 36 -4.13 4.42 2.04
C ILE A 36 -4.85 3.27 2.75
N LYS A 37 -5.82 3.55 3.64
CA LYS A 37 -6.61 2.51 4.31
C LYS A 37 -7.40 1.64 3.34
N GLN A 38 -7.94 2.24 2.27
CA GLN A 38 -8.66 1.48 1.25
C GLN A 38 -7.71 0.56 0.47
N ILE A 39 -6.52 1.04 0.11
CA ILE A 39 -5.50 0.22 -0.55
C ILE A 39 -5.07 -0.94 0.35
N GLU A 40 -4.78 -0.67 1.63
CA GLU A 40 -4.43 -1.70 2.61
C GLU A 40 -5.53 -2.78 2.71
N LYS A 41 -6.78 -2.36 2.84
CA LYS A 41 -7.92 -3.29 2.88
C LYS A 41 -8.05 -4.12 1.61
N ASN A 42 -7.87 -3.49 0.45
CA ASN A 42 -7.93 -4.20 -0.84
C ASN A 42 -6.79 -5.22 -0.95
N LEU A 43 -5.58 -4.89 -0.50
CA LEU A 43 -4.44 -5.81 -0.50
C LEU A 43 -4.70 -7.02 0.41
N ILE A 44 -5.23 -6.81 1.61
CA ILE A 44 -5.59 -7.91 2.53
C ILE A 44 -6.64 -8.82 1.89
N GLN A 45 -7.70 -8.25 1.31
CA GLN A 45 -8.74 -9.05 0.63
C GLN A 45 -8.21 -9.82 -0.59
N ASN A 46 -7.27 -9.24 -1.33
CA ASN A 46 -6.60 -9.91 -2.44
C ASN A 46 -5.74 -11.08 -1.94
N ILE A 47 -5.01 -10.91 -0.82
CA ILE A 47 -4.22 -11.97 -0.19
C ILE A 47 -5.13 -13.11 0.29
N ASP A 48 -6.26 -12.81 0.94
CA ASP A 48 -7.22 -13.82 1.39
C ASP A 48 -7.78 -14.63 0.20
N THR A 49 -8.12 -13.94 -0.88
CA THR A 49 -8.61 -14.57 -2.12
C THR A 49 -7.52 -15.46 -2.74
N LEU A 50 -6.28 -14.96 -2.78
CA LEU A 50 -5.13 -15.69 -3.30
C LEU A 50 -4.83 -16.92 -2.45
N ALA A 51 -4.89 -16.81 -1.12
CA ALA A 51 -4.65 -17.92 -0.20
C ALA A 51 -5.64 -19.07 -0.44
N ILE A 52 -6.90 -18.75 -0.76
CA ILE A 52 -7.91 -19.75 -1.13
C ILE A 52 -7.54 -20.44 -2.44
N VAL A 53 -7.19 -19.68 -3.48
CA VAL A 53 -6.81 -20.23 -4.80
C VAL A 53 -5.55 -21.10 -4.72
N LEU A 54 -4.58 -20.70 -3.90
CA LEU A 54 -3.32 -21.41 -3.75
C LEU A 54 -3.43 -22.66 -2.87
N LYS A 55 -4.45 -22.77 -2.02
CA LYS A 55 -4.64 -23.92 -1.10
C LYS A 55 -4.73 -25.26 -1.83
N ASP A 56 -5.26 -25.26 -3.05
CA ASP A 56 -5.43 -26.46 -3.86
C ASP A 56 -4.27 -26.68 -4.86
N THR A 57 -3.25 -25.82 -4.83
CA THR A 57 -2.10 -25.89 -5.74
C THR A 57 -0.93 -26.65 -5.11
N ASN A 58 -0.80 -27.94 -5.44
CA ASN A 58 0.27 -28.81 -4.91
C ASN A 58 1.58 -28.76 -5.71
N ASN A 59 1.66 -28.02 -6.83
CA ASN A 59 2.84 -28.00 -7.70
C ASN A 59 3.50 -26.61 -7.74
N ILE A 60 4.78 -26.56 -7.36
CA ILE A 60 5.62 -25.34 -7.32
C ILE A 60 5.78 -24.69 -8.69
N GLU A 61 5.85 -25.46 -9.78
CA GLU A 61 5.94 -24.87 -11.14
C GLU A 61 4.64 -24.13 -11.51
N ASN A 62 3.50 -24.70 -11.10
CA ASN A 62 2.21 -24.05 -11.28
C ASN A 62 2.12 -22.76 -10.46
N LEU A 63 2.68 -22.77 -9.24
CA LEU A 63 2.76 -21.60 -8.36
C LEU A 63 3.49 -20.42 -9.03
N LYS A 64 4.63 -20.67 -9.68
CA LYS A 64 5.40 -19.62 -10.39
C LYS A 64 4.62 -19.03 -11.55
N SER A 65 3.91 -19.87 -12.32
CA SER A 65 3.05 -19.41 -13.43
C SER A 65 1.88 -18.57 -12.91
N ILE A 66 1.19 -19.03 -11.87
CA ILE A 66 0.08 -18.32 -11.23
C ILE A 66 0.54 -16.93 -10.75
N VAL A 67 1.66 -16.86 -10.02
CA VAL A 67 2.21 -15.61 -9.51
C VAL A 67 2.55 -14.62 -10.64
N LYS A 68 3.14 -15.09 -11.74
CA LYS A 68 3.43 -14.24 -12.90
C LYS A 68 2.18 -13.75 -13.63
N ASN A 69 1.18 -14.62 -13.80
CA ASN A 69 -0.08 -14.24 -14.44
C ASN A 69 -0.86 -13.23 -13.57
N LEU A 70 -0.90 -13.43 -12.26
CA LEU A 70 -1.53 -12.48 -11.34
C LEU A 70 -0.81 -11.13 -11.36
N HIS A 71 0.52 -11.12 -11.46
CA HIS A 71 1.26 -9.88 -11.63
C HIS A 71 0.90 -9.15 -12.92
N SER A 72 0.78 -9.84 -14.05
CA SER A 72 0.41 -9.19 -15.32
C SER A 72 -1.01 -8.62 -15.29
N GLU A 73 -1.95 -9.30 -14.62
CA GLU A 73 -3.35 -8.85 -14.55
C GLU A 73 -3.59 -7.78 -13.48
N LEU A 74 -2.94 -7.90 -12.32
CA LEU A 74 -3.17 -7.02 -11.16
C LEU A 74 -2.15 -5.87 -11.08
N ASN A 75 -1.05 -5.95 -11.83
CA ASN A 75 0.10 -5.05 -11.71
C ASN A 75 0.60 -4.95 -10.25
N LEU A 76 0.57 -6.07 -9.53
CA LEU A 76 1.03 -6.19 -8.15
C LEU A 76 2.26 -7.10 -8.11
N ARG A 77 3.26 -6.69 -7.33
CA ARG A 77 4.37 -7.58 -6.99
C ARG A 77 3.89 -8.62 -5.98
N ILE A 78 4.06 -9.89 -6.31
CA ILE A 78 3.62 -11.01 -5.48
C ILE A 78 4.83 -11.89 -5.18
N THR A 79 5.08 -12.10 -3.90
CA THR A 79 6.16 -12.94 -3.39
C THR A 79 5.56 -13.98 -2.46
N ILE A 80 5.82 -15.26 -2.71
CA ILE A 80 5.43 -16.36 -1.82
C ILE A 80 6.68 -16.82 -1.09
N ILE A 81 6.58 -16.90 0.23
CA ILE A 81 7.66 -17.31 1.13
C ILE A 81 7.23 -18.54 1.94
N ASP A 82 8.19 -19.37 2.31
CA ASP A 82 7.99 -20.43 3.30
C ASP A 82 8.12 -19.92 4.74
N ASN A 83 7.96 -20.83 5.70
CA ASN A 83 7.97 -20.50 7.13
C ASN A 83 9.35 -20.02 7.60
N GLU A 84 10.41 -20.48 6.94
CA GLU A 84 11.81 -20.11 7.15
C GLU A 84 12.16 -18.75 6.51
N GLY A 85 11.24 -18.18 5.73
CA GLY A 85 11.39 -16.89 5.04
C GLY A 85 12.11 -17.00 3.69
N ILE A 86 12.34 -18.21 3.18
CA ILE A 86 12.90 -18.42 1.84
C ILE A 86 11.80 -18.11 0.81
N VAL A 87 12.18 -17.40 -0.24
CA VAL A 87 11.27 -17.08 -1.33
C VAL A 87 11.12 -18.28 -2.26
N ILE A 88 9.91 -18.79 -2.41
CA ILE A 88 9.58 -19.97 -3.23
C ILE A 88 9.00 -19.61 -4.60
N ALA A 89 8.35 -18.44 -4.71
CA ALA A 89 7.91 -17.84 -5.97
C ALA A 89 7.92 -16.30 -5.87
N GLU A 90 8.21 -15.64 -7.00
CA GLU A 90 8.26 -14.19 -7.12
C GLU A 90 7.79 -13.78 -8.52
N SER A 91 7.05 -12.68 -8.62
CA SER A 91 6.56 -12.15 -9.89
C SER A 91 7.57 -11.30 -10.65
N ASP A 92 8.36 -10.47 -9.95
CA ASP A 92 9.13 -9.40 -10.59
C ASP A 92 10.56 -9.79 -10.93
N LYS A 93 11.16 -10.67 -10.12
CA LYS A 93 12.59 -10.99 -10.18
C LYS A 93 12.80 -12.49 -10.22
N ASP A 94 13.91 -12.89 -10.85
CA ASP A 94 14.36 -14.27 -10.79
C ASP A 94 14.79 -14.64 -9.37
N LEU A 95 14.34 -15.81 -8.91
CA LEU A 95 14.58 -16.35 -7.57
C LEU A 95 16.07 -16.41 -7.19
N SER A 96 16.96 -16.63 -8.17
CA SER A 96 18.40 -16.68 -7.96
C SER A 96 19.00 -15.40 -7.39
N ASN A 97 18.33 -14.27 -7.59
CA ASN A 97 18.78 -12.95 -7.14
C ASN A 97 18.12 -12.51 -5.82
N ILE A 98 17.37 -13.39 -5.16
CA ILE A 98 16.54 -13.05 -3.99
C ILE A 98 17.03 -13.81 -2.76
N GLY A 99 17.48 -13.06 -1.76
CA GLY A 99 17.85 -13.62 -0.46
C GLY A 99 16.64 -13.91 0.42
N ASN A 100 16.87 -14.63 1.52
CA ASN A 100 15.86 -14.93 2.52
C ASN A 100 15.25 -13.64 3.12
N HIS A 101 13.92 -13.61 3.26
CA HIS A 101 13.12 -12.48 3.73
C HIS A 101 12.75 -12.53 5.22
N SER A 102 13.21 -13.54 5.96
CA SER A 102 12.93 -13.74 7.40
C SER A 102 13.23 -12.53 8.31
N ASN A 103 14.19 -11.69 7.92
CA ASN A 103 14.60 -10.50 8.68
C ASN A 103 13.89 -9.21 8.25
N ARG A 104 12.98 -9.27 7.27
CA ARG A 104 12.19 -8.11 6.86
C ARG A 104 11.14 -7.81 7.92
N LEU A 105 10.94 -6.52 8.23
CA LEU A 105 10.08 -6.09 9.34
C LEU A 105 8.63 -6.56 9.12
N GLU A 106 8.14 -6.47 7.90
CA GLU A 106 6.81 -6.94 7.49
C GLU A 106 6.63 -8.45 7.75
N ILE A 107 7.67 -9.26 7.53
CA ILE A 107 7.60 -10.71 7.76
C ILE A 107 7.64 -11.04 9.25
N ILE A 108 8.46 -10.31 10.01
CA ILE A 108 8.51 -10.44 11.48
C ILE A 108 7.16 -10.05 12.09
N GLN A 109 6.54 -8.98 11.60
CA GLN A 109 5.20 -8.56 12.05
C GLN A 109 4.14 -9.60 11.68
N ALA A 110 4.11 -10.06 10.43
CA ALA A 110 3.16 -11.06 9.96
C ALA A 110 3.23 -12.37 10.76
N ARG A 111 4.43 -12.81 11.18
CA ARG A 111 4.58 -13.99 12.06
C ARG A 111 3.90 -13.83 13.42
N ASN A 112 3.80 -12.61 13.94
CA ASN A 112 3.23 -12.33 15.26
C ASN A 112 1.73 -12.03 15.22
N VAL A 113 1.26 -11.30 14.20
CA VAL A 113 -0.14 -10.80 14.13
C VAL A 113 -0.89 -11.23 12.87
N GLY A 114 -0.26 -12.00 11.98
CA GLY A 114 -0.83 -12.48 10.72
C GLY A 114 -0.68 -11.53 9.53
N ILE A 115 -0.35 -10.26 9.76
CA ILE A 115 -0.21 -9.19 8.73
C ILE A 115 1.01 -8.32 9.09
N GLY A 116 1.72 -7.76 8.09
CA GLY A 116 2.84 -6.85 8.31
C GLY A 116 3.23 -6.06 7.07
#